data_AF-A0A8S0FW14-F1
#
_entry.id   AF-A0A8S0FW14-F1
#
_cell.length_a   1.000
_cell.length_b   1.000
_cell.length_c   1.000
_cell.angle_alpha   90.00
_cell.angle_beta   90.00
_cell.angle_gamma   90.00
#
_symmetry.space_group_name_H-M   'P 1'
#
loop_
_entity.id
_entity.type
_entity.pdbx_description
1 polymer ?
#
loop_
_entity_poly.entity_id
_entity_poly.type
_entity_poly.pdbx_seq_one_letter_code
_entity_poly.pdbx_strand_id
1 'polypeptide(L)'
;MKLRATMVVLGQALLAKRMGKTEIIAETGAGQHGVASALASALLGLKCRIYMGAKDVERQSPNVFRMRLMGAEVIPVHSGSATLKDACNEALRDWSGSYETAHYMLGTAAGPHPYPTIVREFQRMIGEETKAQILEREGRLPDAVIACVGGGSNAIGMFADFINETDVGRP
;
A
#
# COMPACT_ATOMS: atom_id res chain seq x y z
N MET A 1 5.53 -13.50 2.36
CA MET A 1 5.63 -12.25 1.55
C MET A 1 4.27 -11.64 1.14
N LYS A 2 3.13 -12.37 1.23
CA LYS A 2 1.80 -11.91 0.79
C LYS A 2 1.02 -10.98 1.76
N LEU A 3 1.44 -10.82 3.02
CA LEU A 3 0.73 -9.97 4.00
C LEU A 3 1.02 -8.46 3.89
N ARG A 4 2.02 -8.04 3.08
CA ARG A 4 2.60 -6.68 3.18
C ARG A 4 1.71 -5.56 2.65
N ALA A 5 0.82 -5.82 1.69
CA ALA A 5 -0.03 -4.78 1.08
C ALA A 5 -1.38 -4.62 1.81
N THR A 6 -1.81 -5.60 2.60
CA THR A 6 -3.19 -5.69 3.07
C THR A 6 -3.51 -4.68 4.17
N MET A 7 -2.60 -4.43 5.12
CA MET A 7 -2.88 -3.57 6.29
C MET A 7 -3.05 -2.10 5.92
N VAL A 8 -2.16 -1.56 5.09
CA VAL A 8 -2.25 -0.17 4.58
C VAL A 8 -3.55 0.04 3.83
N VAL A 9 -3.94 -0.93 3.02
CA VAL A 9 -5.09 -0.83 2.15
C VAL A 9 -6.40 -0.94 2.94
N LEU A 10 -6.49 -1.86 3.91
CA LEU A 10 -7.63 -1.94 4.82
C LEU A 10 -7.75 -0.66 5.67
N GLY A 11 -6.65 -0.18 6.25
CA GLY A 11 -6.63 1.05 7.05
C GLY A 11 -7.10 2.27 6.25
N GLN A 12 -6.58 2.43 5.02
CA GLN A 12 -6.99 3.53 4.14
C GLN A 12 -8.42 3.38 3.63
N ALA A 13 -8.90 2.17 3.36
CA ALA A 13 -10.29 1.97 2.94
C ALA A 13 -11.29 2.28 4.08
N LEU A 14 -10.95 1.92 5.32
CA LEU A 14 -11.71 2.32 6.50
C LEU A 14 -11.68 3.84 6.70
N LEU A 15 -10.52 4.47 6.50
CA LEU A 15 -10.38 5.93 6.53
C LEU A 15 -11.26 6.59 5.46
N ALA A 16 -11.25 6.06 4.22
CA ALA A 16 -12.09 6.54 3.13
C ALA A 16 -13.58 6.50 3.49
N LYS A 17 -14.07 5.38 4.05
CA LYS A 17 -15.46 5.27 4.55
C LYS A 17 -15.76 6.26 5.65
N ARG A 18 -14.84 6.45 6.60
CA ARG A 18 -15.00 7.44 7.68
C ARG A 18 -15.11 8.86 7.12
N MET A 19 -14.40 9.17 6.04
CA MET A 19 -14.47 10.45 5.34
C MET A 19 -15.70 10.59 4.43
N GLY A 20 -16.59 9.59 4.37
CA GLY A 20 -17.77 9.60 3.51
C GLY A 20 -17.47 9.37 2.02
N LYS A 21 -16.25 8.94 1.68
CA LYS A 21 -15.86 8.63 0.29
C LYS A 21 -16.51 7.32 -0.13
N THR A 22 -16.93 7.26 -1.39
CA THR A 22 -17.59 6.09 -1.99
C THR A 22 -16.70 5.38 -3.01
N GLU A 23 -15.57 6.00 -3.36
CA GLU A 23 -14.66 5.54 -4.42
C GLU A 23 -13.21 5.49 -3.94
N ILE A 24 -12.45 4.56 -4.49
CA ILE A 24 -11.01 4.39 -4.30
C ILE A 24 -10.30 4.51 -5.65
N ILE A 25 -9.26 5.34 -5.67
CA ILE A 25 -8.27 5.39 -6.75
C ILE A 25 -7.00 4.73 -6.24
N ALA A 26 -6.38 3.88 -7.04
CA ALA A 26 -5.06 3.33 -6.75
C ALA A 26 -4.22 3.19 -8.02
N GLU A 27 -2.91 3.08 -7.87
CA GLU A 27 -1.98 2.79 -8.96
C GLU A 27 -1.22 1.49 -8.73
N THR A 28 -0.81 0.78 -9.77
CA THR A 28 0.03 -0.40 -9.58
C THR A 28 0.95 -0.69 -10.75
N GLY A 29 2.11 -1.29 -10.44
CA GLY A 29 3.06 -1.81 -11.43
C GLY A 29 2.97 -3.33 -11.46
N ALA A 30 3.61 -4.02 -10.51
CA ALA A 30 3.54 -5.49 -10.42
C ALA A 30 2.13 -6.06 -10.13
N GLY A 31 1.16 -5.22 -9.74
CA GLY A 31 -0.24 -5.63 -9.52
C GLY A 31 -0.62 -5.97 -8.08
N GLN A 32 0.34 -6.14 -7.16
CA GLN A 32 0.02 -6.54 -5.78
C GLN A 32 -0.77 -5.48 -5.01
N HIS A 33 -0.39 -4.20 -5.14
CA HIS A 33 -1.14 -3.10 -4.53
C HIS A 33 -2.54 -3.01 -5.10
N GLY A 34 -2.69 -3.08 -6.43
CA GLY A 34 -4.00 -3.05 -7.06
C GLY A 34 -4.91 -4.20 -6.63
N VAL A 35 -4.37 -5.43 -6.53
CA VAL A 35 -5.14 -6.58 -6.00
C VAL A 35 -5.57 -6.33 -4.55
N ALA A 36 -4.71 -5.77 -3.70
CA ALA A 36 -5.09 -5.42 -2.33
C ALA A 36 -6.19 -4.33 -2.29
N SER A 37 -6.05 -3.26 -3.09
CA SER A 37 -7.04 -2.19 -3.23
C SER A 37 -8.39 -2.68 -3.70
N ALA A 38 -8.42 -3.56 -4.71
CA ALA A 38 -9.64 -4.18 -5.20
C ALA A 38 -10.30 -5.04 -4.12
N LEU A 39 -9.52 -5.86 -3.40
CA LEU A 39 -10.04 -6.70 -2.31
C LEU A 39 -10.67 -5.88 -1.18
N ALA A 40 -9.94 -4.88 -0.66
CA ALA A 40 -10.44 -4.05 0.44
C ALA A 40 -11.67 -3.24 0.01
N SER A 41 -11.70 -2.74 -1.23
CA SER A 41 -12.84 -2.00 -1.77
C SER A 41 -14.06 -2.91 -1.91
N ALA A 42 -13.88 -4.12 -2.45
CA ALA A 42 -14.96 -5.11 -2.56
C ALA A 42 -15.51 -5.50 -1.19
N LEU A 43 -14.64 -5.75 -0.20
CA LEU A 43 -15.03 -6.06 1.17
C LEU A 43 -15.86 -4.94 1.82
N LEU A 44 -15.53 -3.69 1.52
CA LEU A 44 -16.09 -2.52 2.20
C LEU A 44 -17.20 -1.79 1.39
N GLY A 45 -17.52 -2.28 0.19
CA GLY A 45 -18.54 -1.72 -0.69
C GLY A 45 -18.14 -0.38 -1.33
N LEU A 46 -16.87 -0.22 -1.67
CA LEU A 46 -16.33 0.97 -2.36
C LEU A 46 -16.12 0.66 -3.84
N LYS A 47 -16.43 1.61 -4.73
CA LYS A 47 -16.04 1.49 -6.14
C LYS A 47 -14.53 1.68 -6.25
N CYS A 48 -13.85 0.80 -6.98
CA CYS A 48 -12.39 0.85 -7.10
C CYS A 48 -11.98 0.97 -8.55
N ARG A 49 -11.13 1.96 -8.86
CA ARG A 49 -10.47 2.09 -10.15
C ARG A 49 -8.97 2.16 -9.98
N ILE A 50 -8.26 1.41 -10.81
CA ILE A 50 -6.85 1.11 -10.66
C ILE A 50 -6.13 1.49 -11.94
N TYR A 51 -5.21 2.44 -11.83
CA TYR A 51 -4.31 2.84 -12.92
C TYR A 51 -3.11 1.91 -12.99
N MET A 52 -2.80 1.41 -14.17
CA MET A 52 -1.70 0.49 -14.39
C MET A 52 -1.05 0.75 -15.74
N GLY A 53 0.29 0.85 -15.78
CA GLY A 53 0.99 1.08 -17.05
C GLY A 53 0.69 -0.02 -18.06
N ALA A 54 0.41 0.32 -19.32
CA ALA A 54 -0.03 -0.66 -20.32
C ALA A 54 0.97 -1.83 -20.52
N LYS A 55 2.28 -1.57 -20.39
CA LYS A 55 3.29 -2.64 -20.42
C LYS A 55 3.18 -3.59 -19.23
N ASP A 56 2.84 -3.06 -18.06
CA ASP A 56 2.67 -3.84 -16.85
C ASP A 56 1.36 -4.63 -16.87
N VAL A 57 0.29 -4.10 -17.49
CA VAL A 57 -0.98 -4.83 -17.73
C VAL A 57 -0.74 -6.12 -18.50
N GLU A 58 0.01 -6.07 -19.61
CA GLU A 58 0.35 -7.25 -20.41
C GLU A 58 1.18 -8.26 -19.61
N ARG A 59 2.23 -7.77 -18.92
CA ARG A 59 3.15 -8.62 -18.16
C ARG A 59 2.52 -9.26 -16.92
N GLN A 60 1.51 -8.62 -16.33
CA GLN A 60 0.88 -9.01 -15.07
C GLN A 60 -0.60 -9.37 -15.25
N SER A 61 -0.96 -9.92 -16.40
CA SER A 61 -2.32 -10.38 -16.73
C SER A 61 -3.02 -11.16 -15.60
N PRO A 62 -2.35 -12.09 -14.87
CA PRO A 62 -3.00 -12.77 -13.74
C PRO A 62 -3.48 -11.85 -12.62
N ASN A 63 -2.76 -10.76 -12.32
CA ASN A 63 -3.19 -9.79 -11.31
C ASN A 63 -4.28 -8.87 -11.85
N VAL A 64 -4.22 -8.48 -13.14
CA VAL A 64 -5.30 -7.74 -13.81
C VAL A 64 -6.62 -8.50 -13.76
N PHE A 65 -6.57 -9.80 -14.05
CA PHE A 65 -7.74 -10.67 -13.96
C PHE A 65 -8.32 -10.70 -12.54
N ARG A 66 -7.48 -10.85 -11.50
CA ARG A 66 -7.92 -10.81 -10.10
C ARG A 66 -8.59 -9.50 -9.71
N MET A 67 -8.02 -8.37 -10.12
CA MET A 67 -8.58 -7.05 -9.85
C MET A 67 -9.99 -6.92 -10.44
N ARG A 68 -10.17 -7.30 -11.70
CA ARG A 68 -11.47 -7.30 -12.38
C ARG A 68 -12.47 -8.28 -11.77
N LEU A 69 -12.01 -9.46 -11.36
CA LEU A 69 -12.86 -10.46 -10.70
C LEU A 69 -13.41 -9.97 -9.35
N MET A 70 -12.68 -9.08 -8.67
CA MET A 70 -13.15 -8.39 -7.46
C MET A 70 -13.97 -7.12 -7.76
N GLY A 71 -14.32 -6.86 -9.02
CA GLY A 71 -15.17 -5.74 -9.43
C GLY A 71 -14.44 -4.40 -9.58
N ALA A 72 -13.10 -4.38 -9.53
CA ALA A 72 -12.35 -3.16 -9.79
C ALA A 72 -12.21 -2.87 -11.29
N GLU A 73 -12.32 -1.61 -11.66
CA GLU A 73 -11.97 -1.11 -12.99
C GLU A 73 -10.44 -1.02 -13.11
N VAL A 74 -9.86 -1.60 -14.16
CA VAL A 74 -8.41 -1.51 -14.43
C VAL A 74 -8.19 -0.66 -15.67
N ILE A 75 -7.57 0.50 -15.48
CA ILE A 75 -7.37 1.55 -16.49
C ILE A 75 -5.92 1.49 -16.99
N PRO A 76 -5.67 1.01 -18.23
CA PRO A 76 -4.32 0.95 -18.79
C PRO A 76 -3.82 2.36 -19.15
N VAL A 77 -2.62 2.71 -18.69
CA VAL A 77 -1.97 3.99 -18.98
C VAL A 77 -0.94 3.82 -20.09
N HIS A 78 -1.18 4.48 -21.21
CA HIS A 78 -0.32 4.45 -22.40
C HIS A 78 0.63 5.65 -22.50
N SER A 79 0.46 6.66 -21.65
CA SER A 79 1.32 7.85 -21.63
C SER A 79 2.74 7.52 -21.18
N GLY A 80 3.70 8.31 -21.68
CA GLY A 80 5.11 8.23 -21.25
C GLY A 80 5.73 6.86 -21.47
N SER A 81 6.32 6.30 -20.40
CA SER A 81 6.99 5.00 -20.44
C SER A 81 6.01 3.82 -20.39
N ALA A 82 4.73 4.08 -20.09
CA ALA A 82 3.66 3.12 -19.83
C ALA A 82 3.99 2.15 -18.68
N THR A 83 4.53 2.68 -17.57
CA THR A 83 4.87 1.93 -16.34
C THR A 83 4.27 2.57 -15.08
N LEU A 84 4.60 2.03 -13.90
CA LEU A 84 4.14 2.53 -12.60
C LEU A 84 4.20 4.06 -12.45
N LYS A 85 5.29 4.71 -12.89
CA LYS A 85 5.43 6.17 -12.76
C LYS A 85 4.29 6.92 -13.50
N ASP A 86 3.96 6.47 -14.70
CA ASP A 86 2.91 7.09 -15.51
C ASP A 86 1.53 6.80 -14.89
N ALA A 87 1.33 5.59 -14.35
CA ALA A 87 0.12 5.25 -13.59
C ALA A 87 -0.06 6.12 -12.32
N CYS A 88 1.02 6.42 -11.57
CA CYS A 88 0.96 7.36 -10.45
C CYS A 88 0.47 8.75 -10.90
N ASN A 89 0.97 9.23 -12.03
CA ASN A 89 0.62 10.57 -12.54
C ASN A 89 -0.86 10.66 -12.93
N GLU A 90 -1.39 9.65 -13.63
CA GLU A 90 -2.81 9.61 -14.00
C GLU A 90 -3.71 9.44 -12.77
N ALA A 91 -3.32 8.61 -11.79
CA ALA A 91 -4.05 8.46 -10.54
C ALA A 91 -4.13 9.78 -9.73
N LEU A 92 -3.02 10.52 -9.65
CA LEU A 92 -2.99 11.84 -9.02
C LEU A 92 -3.83 12.87 -9.77
N ARG A 93 -3.81 12.83 -11.12
CA ARG A 93 -4.62 13.70 -11.97
C ARG A 93 -6.10 13.45 -11.75
N ASP A 94 -6.52 12.19 -11.74
CA ASP A 94 -7.90 11.80 -11.41
C ASP A 94 -8.27 12.32 -10.02
N TRP A 95 -7.45 12.03 -9.02
CA TRP A 95 -7.73 12.44 -7.65
C TRP A 95 -7.90 13.96 -7.51
N SER A 96 -7.12 14.76 -8.25
CA SER A 96 -7.25 16.22 -8.22
C SER A 96 -8.63 16.73 -8.67
N GLY A 97 -9.34 15.98 -9.53
CA GLY A 97 -10.68 16.30 -10.02
C GLY A 97 -11.81 15.56 -9.30
N SER A 98 -11.49 14.59 -8.44
CA SER A 98 -12.48 13.70 -7.82
C SER A 98 -12.31 13.50 -6.31
N TYR A 99 -11.40 14.23 -5.65
CA TYR A 99 -11.09 14.07 -4.22
C TYR A 99 -12.31 14.22 -3.30
N GLU A 100 -13.39 14.89 -3.73
CA GLU A 100 -14.62 15.02 -2.96
C GLU A 100 -15.33 13.68 -2.76
N THR A 101 -15.31 12.80 -3.76
CA THR A 101 -15.97 11.48 -3.74
C THR A 101 -14.99 10.32 -3.61
N ALA A 102 -13.75 10.50 -4.05
CA ALA A 102 -12.72 9.46 -4.12
C ALA A 102 -11.57 9.68 -3.13
N HIS A 103 -11.09 8.58 -2.54
CA HIS A 103 -9.84 8.56 -1.78
C HIS A 103 -8.73 7.94 -2.62
N TYR A 104 -7.60 8.65 -2.74
CA TYR A 104 -6.41 8.11 -3.37
C TYR A 104 -5.63 7.22 -2.39
N MET A 105 -5.54 5.93 -2.69
CA MET A 105 -4.95 4.92 -1.85
C MET A 105 -3.50 4.65 -2.26
N LEU A 106 -2.59 5.49 -1.77
CA LEU A 106 -1.16 5.38 -2.08
C LEU A 106 -0.55 4.15 -1.38
N GLY A 107 0.16 3.30 -2.13
CA GLY A 107 0.57 1.96 -1.70
C GLY A 107 1.91 1.84 -0.95
N THR A 108 2.57 2.96 -0.65
CA THR A 108 3.91 2.96 -0.04
C THR A 108 4.13 4.15 0.89
N ALA A 109 5.15 4.09 1.75
CA ALA A 109 5.49 5.17 2.68
C ALA A 109 6.26 6.30 1.97
N ALA A 110 5.66 6.88 0.95
CA ALA A 110 6.19 7.98 0.15
C ALA A 110 5.04 8.94 -0.24
N GLY A 111 5.33 9.88 -1.14
CA GLY A 111 4.37 10.89 -1.56
C GLY A 111 4.26 12.06 -0.57
N PRO A 112 3.30 12.96 -0.78
CA PRO A 112 3.14 14.13 0.06
C PRO A 112 2.64 13.75 1.46
N HIS A 113 2.91 14.61 2.44
CA HIS A 113 2.17 14.56 3.70
C HIS A 113 0.65 14.60 3.41
N PRO A 114 -0.19 13.78 4.06
CA PRO A 114 0.09 12.91 5.21
C PRO A 114 0.44 11.44 4.91
N TYR A 115 0.63 11.04 3.65
CA TYR A 115 0.76 9.63 3.28
C TYR A 115 1.92 8.89 3.97
N PRO A 116 3.16 9.42 4.04
CA PRO A 116 4.24 8.73 4.75
C PRO A 116 3.89 8.40 6.22
N THR A 117 3.22 9.33 6.91
CA THR A 117 2.79 9.14 8.30
C THR A 117 1.68 8.10 8.39
N ILE A 118 0.62 8.22 7.58
CA ILE A 118 -0.50 7.27 7.57
C ILE A 118 -0.02 5.85 7.28
N VAL A 119 0.82 5.68 6.26
CA VAL A 119 1.31 4.37 5.85
C VAL A 119 2.21 3.75 6.91
N ARG A 120 3.04 4.56 7.59
CA ARG A 120 3.82 4.09 8.75
C ARG A 120 2.88 3.59 9.86
N GLU A 121 1.89 4.40 10.27
CA GLU A 121 0.98 4.00 11.35
C GLU A 121 0.14 2.78 10.99
N PHE A 122 -0.20 2.55 9.72
CA PHE A 122 -0.88 1.32 9.28
C PHE A 122 0.04 0.13 8.99
N GLN A 123 1.36 0.27 9.18
CA GLN A 123 2.32 -0.83 9.07
C GLN A 123 3.07 -1.11 10.38
N ARG A 124 2.98 -0.23 11.38
CA ARG A 124 3.73 -0.32 12.65
C ARG A 124 3.47 -1.61 13.42
N MET A 125 2.29 -2.23 13.23
CA MET A 125 1.97 -3.51 13.88
C MET A 125 2.98 -4.60 13.54
N ILE A 126 3.65 -4.52 12.38
CA ILE A 126 4.73 -5.44 12.03
C ILE A 126 5.84 -5.39 13.09
N GLY A 127 6.30 -4.19 13.46
CA GLY A 127 7.32 -4.01 14.49
C GLY A 127 6.82 -4.41 15.87
N GLU A 128 5.60 -4.02 16.23
CA GLU A 128 4.99 -4.33 17.54
C GLU A 128 4.82 -5.84 17.74
N GLU A 129 4.26 -6.55 16.75
CA GLU A 129 4.13 -8.01 16.78
C GLU A 129 5.50 -8.69 16.79
N THR A 130 6.47 -8.21 16.00
CA THR A 130 7.82 -8.77 15.98
C THR A 130 8.51 -8.62 17.33
N LYS A 131 8.39 -7.45 17.98
CA LYS A 131 8.95 -7.20 19.30
C LYS A 131 8.31 -8.09 20.37
N ALA A 132 6.99 -8.24 20.36
CA ALA A 132 6.31 -9.14 21.28
C ALA A 132 6.76 -10.60 21.07
N GLN A 133 6.80 -11.06 19.82
CA GLN A 133 7.15 -12.43 19.47
C GLN A 133 8.61 -12.79 19.79
N ILE A 134 9.55 -11.87 19.57
CA ILE A 134 10.97 -12.14 19.84
C ILE A 134 11.26 -12.14 21.34
N LEU A 135 10.61 -11.25 22.11
CA LEU A 135 10.71 -11.27 23.57
C LEU A 135 10.14 -12.55 24.17
N GLU A 136 9.01 -13.05 23.65
CA GLU A 136 8.41 -14.30 24.10
C GLU A 136 9.32 -15.51 23.81
N ARG A 137 9.98 -15.54 22.64
CA ARG A 137 10.75 -16.72 22.18
C ARG A 137 12.19 -16.74 22.67
N GLU A 138 12.83 -15.58 22.72
CA GLU A 138 14.28 -15.46 22.96
C GLU A 138 14.60 -14.71 24.26
N GLY A 139 13.60 -14.14 24.94
CA GLY A 139 13.78 -13.40 26.19
C GLY A 139 14.58 -12.10 26.06
N ARG A 140 14.83 -11.64 24.82
CA ARG A 140 15.64 -10.46 24.50
C ARG A 140 15.20 -9.80 23.20
N LEU A 141 15.63 -8.56 22.99
CA LEU A 141 15.49 -7.86 21.71
C LEU A 141 16.44 -8.46 20.65
N PRO A 142 16.10 -8.35 19.35
CA PRO A 142 16.96 -8.85 18.28
C PRO A 142 18.18 -7.96 18.12
N ASP A 143 19.31 -8.54 17.72
CA ASP A 143 20.54 -7.76 17.47
C ASP A 143 20.35 -6.78 16.28
N ALA A 144 19.56 -7.18 15.28
CA ALA A 144 19.16 -6.34 14.17
C ALA A 144 17.81 -6.78 13.58
N VAL A 145 17.12 -5.83 12.94
CA VAL A 145 15.94 -6.09 12.11
C VAL A 145 16.24 -5.69 10.66
N ILE A 146 15.86 -6.54 9.70
CA ILE A 146 16.24 -6.38 8.29
C ILE A 146 14.99 -6.39 7.42
N ALA A 147 14.87 -5.40 6.52
CA ALA A 147 13.77 -5.29 5.58
C ALA A 147 14.24 -4.72 4.23
N CYS A 148 13.62 -5.16 3.13
CA CYS A 148 13.91 -4.64 1.79
C CYS A 148 13.26 -3.27 1.56
N VAL A 149 13.96 -2.37 0.87
CA VAL A 149 13.49 -1.00 0.63
C VAL A 149 13.20 -0.79 -0.85
N GLY A 150 11.91 -0.81 -1.20
CA GLY A 150 11.38 -0.18 -2.41
C GLY A 150 10.97 1.26 -2.08
N GLY A 151 9.67 1.51 -1.94
CA GLY A 151 9.15 2.78 -1.40
C GLY A 151 9.04 2.85 0.14
N GLY A 152 9.61 1.88 0.86
CA GLY A 152 9.83 1.97 2.32
C GLY A 152 8.73 1.47 3.26
N SER A 153 7.50 1.16 2.82
CA SER A 153 6.38 0.85 3.73
C SER A 153 6.62 -0.35 4.67
N ASN A 154 7.04 -1.49 4.14
CA ASN A 154 7.34 -2.67 4.96
C ASN A 154 8.51 -2.46 5.92
N ALA A 155 9.52 -1.70 5.49
CA ALA A 155 10.71 -1.42 6.28
C ALA A 155 10.37 -0.48 7.45
N ILE A 156 9.68 0.63 7.18
CA ILE A 156 9.29 1.57 8.23
C ILE A 156 8.27 0.94 9.20
N GLY A 157 7.43 0.02 8.73
CA GLY A 157 6.53 -0.75 9.60
C GLY A 157 7.27 -1.65 10.57
N MET A 158 8.31 -2.35 10.10
CA MET A 158 9.19 -3.16 10.95
C MET A 158 9.97 -2.26 11.92
N PHE A 159 10.57 -1.19 11.41
CA PHE A 159 11.50 -0.36 12.19
C PHE A 159 10.80 0.54 13.21
N ALA A 160 9.54 0.95 12.98
CA ALA A 160 8.83 1.95 13.78
C ALA A 160 8.93 1.72 15.29
N ASP A 161 8.77 0.47 15.73
CA ASP A 161 8.79 0.13 17.15
C ASP A 161 10.20 -0.07 17.71
N PHE A 162 11.21 -0.28 16.86
CA PHE A 162 12.61 -0.45 17.30
C PHE A 162 13.44 0.85 17.24
N ILE A 163 12.91 1.96 16.71
CA ILE A 163 13.66 3.22 16.53
C ILE A 163 14.27 3.76 17.84
N ASN A 164 13.59 3.56 18.97
CA ASN A 164 14.06 4.06 20.27
C ASN A 164 14.86 3.02 21.06
N GLU A 165 15.04 1.80 20.54
CA GLU A 165 15.72 0.71 21.23
C GLU A 165 17.23 0.77 20.93
N THR A 166 18.01 1.32 21.86
CA THR A 166 19.44 1.62 21.64
C THR A 166 20.35 0.40 21.49
N ASP A 167 19.84 -0.79 21.84
CA ASP A 167 20.56 -2.05 21.77
C ASP A 167 20.31 -2.79 20.44
N VAL A 168 19.37 -2.32 19.61
CA VAL A 168 19.04 -2.92 18.31
C VAL A 168 19.77 -2.17 17.19
N GLY A 169 20.55 -2.89 16.39
CA GLY A 169 21.30 -2.33 15.26
C GLY A 169 22.62 -1.65 15.64
N ARG A 170 23.18 -1.97 16.82
CA ARG A 170 24.57 -1.60 17.14
C ARG A 170 25.56 -2.36 16.25
N PRO A 171 26.57 -1.69 15.68
CA PRO A 171 27.68 -2.34 15.01
C PRO A 171 28.60 -3.09 15.98
#